data_AF-A0A927XHW5-F1
#
_entry.id   AF-A0A927XHW5-F1
#
_cell.length_a   1.000
_cell.length_b   1.000
_cell.length_c   1.000
_cell.angle_alpha   90.00
_cell.angle_beta   90.00
_cell.angle_gamma   90.00
#
_symmetry.space_group_name_H-M   'P 1'
#
loop_
_entity.id
_entity.type
_entity.pdbx_description
1 polymer ?
#
loop_
_entity_poly.entity_id
_entity_poly.type
_entity_poly.pdbx_seq_one_letter_code
_entity_poly.pdbx_strand_id
1 'polypeptide(L)'
;MNKMNTIRIEKDIEDANDKLFYLQKESGILKDYNDYNMPPLIVEYKNDKFNLVDGNHRYSTLKKLGINKYYVIIWGNKNLEENIIKFLGLK
;
A
#
# COMPACT_ATOMS: atom_id res chain seq x y z
N MET A 1 0.77 2.95 -16.14
CA MET A 1 0.97 3.11 -14.68
C MET A 1 1.39 1.76 -14.12
N ASN A 2 2.62 1.62 -13.61
CA ASN A 2 3.10 0.35 -13.07
C ASN A 2 2.25 0.01 -11.84
N LYS A 3 1.57 -1.15 -11.85
CA LYS A 3 0.70 -1.57 -10.75
C LYS A 3 1.56 -2.03 -9.58
N MET A 4 1.28 -1.48 -8.38
CA MET A 4 1.79 -2.01 -7.12
C MET A 4 1.06 -3.32 -6.83
N ASN A 5 1.81 -4.37 -6.49
CA ASN A 5 1.22 -5.62 -6.05
C ASN A 5 0.82 -5.48 -4.59
N THR A 6 -0.35 -5.96 -4.22
CA THR A 6 -0.79 -6.02 -2.83
C THR A 6 -0.73 -7.46 -2.36
N ILE A 7 -0.25 -7.67 -1.13
CA ILE A 7 -0.23 -9.02 -0.54
C ILE A 7 -1.64 -9.48 -0.15
N ARG A 8 -2.48 -8.56 0.34
CA ARG A 8 -3.84 -8.89 0.76
C ARG A 8 -4.75 -7.67 0.75
N ILE A 9 -5.72 -7.62 -0.15
CA ILE A 9 -6.82 -6.64 -0.11
C ILE A 9 -8.17 -7.34 0.03
N GLU A 10 -9.24 -6.58 0.26
CA GLU A 10 -10.58 -7.12 0.55
C GLU A 10 -11.02 -8.25 -0.40
N LYS A 11 -10.73 -8.10 -1.70
CA LYS A 11 -11.08 -9.09 -2.74
C LYS A 11 -10.32 -10.43 -2.63
N ASP A 12 -9.20 -10.45 -1.91
CA ASP A 12 -8.34 -11.63 -1.73
C ASP A 12 -8.75 -12.41 -0.46
N ILE A 13 -9.80 -11.97 0.25
CA ILE A 13 -10.26 -12.57 1.51
C ILE A 13 -11.56 -13.35 1.25
N GLU A 14 -11.45 -14.68 1.30
CA GLU A 14 -12.58 -15.59 1.06
C GLU A 14 -13.39 -15.86 2.32
N ASP A 15 -12.73 -15.96 3.48
CA ASP A 15 -13.40 -16.21 4.76
C ASP A 15 -14.22 -14.98 5.20
N ALA A 16 -15.48 -15.22 5.56
CA ALA A 16 -16.43 -14.16 5.89
C ALA A 16 -16.08 -13.42 7.19
N ASN A 17 -15.53 -14.11 8.19
CA ASN A 17 -15.15 -13.50 9.47
C ASN A 17 -13.91 -12.63 9.29
N ASP A 18 -12.91 -13.13 8.57
CA ASP A 18 -11.73 -12.38 8.19
C ASP A 18 -12.11 -11.14 7.35
N LYS A 19 -13.06 -11.28 6.43
CA LYS A 19 -13.56 -10.16 5.64
C LYS A 19 -14.26 -9.13 6.52
N LEU A 20 -15.10 -9.56 7.46
CA LEU A 20 -15.76 -8.67 8.41
C LEU A 20 -14.72 -7.91 9.25
N PHE A 21 -13.72 -8.62 9.79
CA PHE A 21 -12.62 -8.00 10.54
C PHE A 21 -11.86 -6.98 9.69
N TYR A 22 -11.55 -7.31 8.44
CA TYR A 22 -10.89 -6.39 7.50
C TYR A 22 -11.70 -5.11 7.29
N LEU A 23 -13.00 -5.24 7.01
CA LEU A 23 -13.91 -4.12 6.79
C LEU A 23 -14.08 -3.25 8.06
N GLN A 24 -14.10 -3.87 9.24
CA GLN A 24 -14.13 -3.14 10.52
C GLN A 24 -12.86 -2.29 10.70
N LYS A 25 -11.68 -2.83 10.37
CA LYS A 25 -10.42 -2.09 10.40
C LYS A 25 -10.42 -0.92 9.43
N GLU A 26 -10.85 -1.14 8.19
CA GLU A 26 -10.98 -0.05 7.21
C GLU A 26 -11.93 1.05 7.67
N SER A 27 -13.06 0.68 8.26
CA SER A 27 -14.06 1.63 8.77
C SER A 27 -13.51 2.49 9.90
N GLY A 28 -12.71 1.90 10.79
CA GLY A 28 -12.00 2.67 11.83
C GLY A 28 -11.02 3.67 11.22
N ILE A 29 -10.20 3.24 10.27
CA ILE A 29 -9.26 4.13 9.56
C ILE A 29 -9.99 5.25 8.83
N LEU A 30 -11.12 4.94 8.19
CA LEU A 30 -11.94 5.91 7.48
C LEU A 30 -12.51 6.97 8.44
N LYS A 31 -12.98 6.55 9.61
CA LYS A 31 -13.53 7.45 10.64
C LYS A 31 -12.45 8.39 11.19
N ASP A 32 -11.24 7.88 11.41
CA ASP A 32 -10.13 8.64 11.99
C ASP A 32 -9.27 9.32 10.91
N TYR A 33 -9.70 9.27 9.64
CA TYR A 33 -8.94 9.78 8.52
C TYR A 33 -8.74 11.30 8.62
N ASN A 34 -7.47 11.70 8.62
CA ASN A 34 -7.04 13.09 8.44
C ASN A 34 -5.80 13.04 7.54
N ASP A 35 -5.81 13.81 6.44
CA ASP A 35 -4.75 13.85 5.42
C ASP A 35 -3.33 13.95 6.03
N TYR A 36 -3.17 14.70 7.13
CA TYR A 36 -1.88 14.92 7.78
C TYR A 36 -1.40 13.80 8.71
N ASN A 37 -2.28 12.87 9.12
CA ASN A 37 -1.98 11.89 10.18
C ASN A 37 -1.92 10.44 9.69
N MET A 38 -2.04 10.17 8.39
CA MET A 38 -1.95 8.81 7.88
C MET A 38 -0.48 8.35 7.85
N PRO A 39 -0.09 7.29 8.58
CA PRO A 39 1.27 6.80 8.50
C PRO A 39 1.56 6.28 7.07
N PRO A 40 2.81 6.33 6.60
CA PRO A 40 3.15 5.89 5.26
C PRO A 40 2.94 4.38 5.08
N LEU A 41 2.64 3.96 3.85
CA LEU A 41 2.61 2.54 3.50
C LEU A 41 4.03 1.97 3.46
N ILE A 42 4.20 0.66 3.66
CA ILE A 42 5.51 0.01 3.52
C ILE A 42 5.51 -0.83 2.26
N VAL A 43 6.46 -0.53 1.37
CA VAL A 43 6.56 -1.14 0.05
C VAL A 43 7.93 -1.77 -0.10
N GLU A 44 7.97 -3.08 -0.37
CA GLU A 44 9.19 -3.76 -0.78
C GLU A 44 9.43 -3.53 -2.27
N TYR A 45 10.65 -3.14 -2.65
CA TYR A 45 11.10 -3.20 -4.03
C TYR A 45 11.95 -4.46 -4.24
N LYS A 46 11.44 -5.38 -5.06
CA LYS A 46 12.10 -6.66 -5.34
C LYS A 46 11.75 -7.14 -6.74
N ASN A 47 12.76 -7.61 -7.48
CA ASN A 47 12.61 -8.14 -8.84
C ASN A 47 11.85 -7.19 -9.78
N ASP A 48 12.25 -5.91 -9.77
CA ASP A 48 11.63 -4.82 -10.55
C ASP A 48 10.11 -4.68 -10.34
N LYS A 49 9.66 -4.96 -9.11
CA LYS A 49 8.27 -4.83 -8.69
C LYS A 49 8.19 -4.17 -7.32
N PHE A 50 7.14 -3.38 -7.15
CA PHE A 50 6.73 -2.83 -5.87
C PHE A 50 5.65 -3.71 -5.24
N ASN A 51 5.90 -4.22 -4.04
CA ASN A 51 4.99 -5.06 -3.29
C ASN A 51 4.60 -4.33 -1.99
N LEU A 52 3.32 -4.07 -1.79
CA LEU A 52 2.79 -3.52 -0.55
C LEU A 52 2.85 -4.61 0.54
N VAL A 53 3.78 -4.46 1.47
CA VAL A 53 4.00 -5.44 2.56
C VAL A 53 3.28 -5.06 3.84
N ASP A 54 3.06 -3.78 4.08
CA ASP A 54 2.27 -3.26 5.21
C ASP A 54 1.36 -2.11 4.77
N GLY A 55 0.25 -1.93 5.48
CA GLY A 55 -0.68 -0.85 5.25
C GLY A 55 -1.80 -1.21 4.28
N ASN A 56 -2.07 -2.51 4.06
CA ASN A 56 -3.13 -2.97 3.17
C ASN A 56 -4.51 -2.35 3.47
N HIS A 57 -4.93 -2.30 4.74
CA HIS A 57 -6.20 -1.64 5.12
C HIS A 57 -6.16 -0.14 4.80
N ARG A 58 -5.05 0.54 5.09
CA ARG A 58 -4.86 1.98 4.77
C ARG A 58 -4.92 2.21 3.26
N TYR A 59 -4.22 1.39 2.48
CA TYR A 59 -4.24 1.45 1.03
C TYR A 59 -5.67 1.27 0.47
N SER A 60 -6.41 0.28 0.94
CA SER A 60 -7.78 0.05 0.51
C SER A 60 -8.72 1.19 0.92
N THR A 61 -8.59 1.74 2.14
CA THR A 61 -9.32 2.94 2.57
C THR A 61 -9.00 4.15 1.68
N LEU A 62 -7.71 4.42 1.40
CA LEU A 62 -7.27 5.51 0.52
C LEU A 62 -7.87 5.35 -0.89
N LYS A 63 -7.93 4.12 -1.43
CA LYS A 63 -8.58 3.85 -2.71
C LYS A 63 -10.08 4.12 -2.68
N LYS A 64 -10.78 3.73 -1.61
CA LYS A 64 -12.22 4.01 -1.42
C LYS A 64 -12.49 5.52 -1.32
N LEU A 65 -11.57 6.29 -0.75
CA LEU A 65 -11.60 7.75 -0.69
C LEU A 65 -11.22 8.45 -2.01
N GLY A 66 -10.83 7.70 -3.05
CA GLY A 66 -10.39 8.27 -4.33
C GLY A 66 -8.98 8.90 -4.28
N ILE A 67 -8.23 8.66 -3.20
CA ILE A 67 -6.90 9.23 -2.99
C ILE A 67 -5.87 8.41 -3.77
N ASN A 68 -5.18 9.08 -4.69
CA ASN A 68 -4.23 8.46 -5.60
C ASN A 68 -2.76 8.82 -5.32
N LYS A 69 -2.50 9.69 -4.35
CA LYS A 69 -1.17 10.07 -3.87
C LYS A 69 -1.08 9.80 -2.38
N TYR A 70 -0.04 9.09 -1.96
CA TYR A 70 0.19 8.72 -0.58
C TYR A 70 1.68 8.50 -0.34
N TYR A 71 2.13 8.77 0.87
CA TYR A 71 3.51 8.54 1.27
C TYR A 71 3.78 7.04 1.44
N VAL A 72 4.96 6.62 0.98
CA VAL A 72 5.43 5.24 1.10
C VAL A 72 6.86 5.24 1.62
N ILE A 73 7.17 4.27 2.48
CA ILE A 73 8.54 3.89 2.82
C ILE A 73 8.89 2.72 1.90
N ILE A 74 9.95 2.89 1.10
CA ILE A 74 10.43 1.84 0.22
C ILE A 74 11.64 1.18 0.86
N TRP A 75 11.64 -0.15 0.94
CA TRP A 75 12.77 -0.94 1.41
C TRP A 75 13.13 -2.01 0.37
N GLY A 76 14.39 -2.44 0.36
CA GLY A 76 14.90 -3.42 -0.59
C GLY A 76 16.41 -3.62 -0.47
N ASN A 77 17.04 -4.12 -1.53
CA ASN A 77 18.44 -4.53 -1.52
C ASN A 77 19.44 -3.36 -1.47
N LYS A 78 20.73 -3.66 -1.30
CA LYS A 78 21.83 -2.69 -1.14
C LYS A 78 21.91 -1.57 -2.20
N ASN A 79 21.39 -1.78 -3.42
CA ASN A 79 21.37 -0.80 -4.51
C ASN A 79 19.95 -0.24 -4.77
N LEU A 80 19.13 -0.14 -3.72
CA LEU A 80 17.71 0.23 -3.83
C LEU A 80 17.50 1.52 -4.63
N GLU A 81 18.24 2.57 -4.30
CA GLU A 81 18.10 3.89 -4.92
C GLU A 81 18.37 3.85 -6.43
N GLU A 82 19.54 3.33 -6.83
CA GLU A 82 19.91 3.18 -8.25
C GLU A 82 18.87 2.34 -9.03
N ASN A 83 18.39 1.25 -8.42
CA ASN A 83 17.40 0.38 -9.04
C ASN A 83 16.06 1.09 -9.23
N ILE A 84 15.60 1.87 -8.23
CA ILE A 84 14.37 2.65 -8.33
C ILE A 84 14.50 3.76 -9.38
N ILE A 85 15.62 4.49 -9.40
CA ILE A 85 15.89 5.54 -10.39
C ILE A 85 15.81 4.95 -11.80
N LYS A 86 16.51 3.83 -12.02
CA LYS A 86 16.49 3.09 -13.28
C LYS A 86 15.07 2.61 -13.65
N PHE A 87 14.33 2.06 -12.70
CA PHE A 87 12.96 1.57 -12.92
C PHE A 87 11.99 2.69 -13.29
N LEU A 88 12.10 3.84 -12.63
CA LEU A 88 11.24 4.99 -12.85
C LEU A 88 11.65 5.81 -14.08
N GLY A 89 12.81 5.52 -14.67
CA GLY A 89 13.36 6.29 -15.79
C GLY A 89 13.71 7.73 -15.39
N LEU A 90 14.02 7.96 -14.12
CA LEU A 90 14.49 9.24 -13.63
C LEU A 90 15.95 9.40 -14.08
N LYS A 91 16.25 10.50 -14.77
CA LYS A 91 17.59 10.84 -15.26
C LYS A 91 18.29 11.78 -14.29
#